data_AF-A0AAV6PRK5-F1
#
_entry.id   AF-A0AAV6PRK5-F1
#
_cell.length_a   1.000
_cell.length_b   1.000
_cell.length_c   1.000
_cell.angle_alpha   90.00
_cell.angle_beta   90.00
_cell.angle_gamma   90.00
#
_symmetry.space_group_name_H-M   'P 1'
#
loop_
_entity.id
_entity.type
_entity.pdbx_description
1 polymer ?
#
loop_
_entity_poly.entity_id
_entity_poly.type
_entity_poly.pdbx_seq_one_letter_code
_entity_poly.pdbx_strand_id
1 'polypeptide(L)'
;MTFIEGSRGIYQPIRVLFETPIYEQAVDGCWYICSYKFQTAMMFELLRLQQEHQLTAAVTDEDLCELLVEETRQTMRVQLWEWKVEGFDEDVQPFIKLVWHVNTSMKMSDVTAEAKPLLDFPEDVPLQFRNPKIVSEAQRYARRLREQRQKQPPQPKVMGPGEVVLEVVPKVLQGFWEFPKDTALNMPSRGLSKIAVGATKAVEDQ
;
A
#
# COMPACT_ATOMS: atom_id res chain seq x y z
N MET A 1 4.59 8.23 -40.94
CA MET A 1 4.71 9.14 -39.77
C MET A 1 6.02 8.82 -39.09
N THR A 2 7.01 9.68 -39.24
CA THR A 2 8.33 9.55 -38.62
C THR A 2 8.26 10.03 -37.17
N PHE A 3 8.52 9.15 -36.22
CA PHE A 3 8.63 9.50 -34.80
C PHE A 3 9.83 10.45 -34.66
N ILE A 4 9.57 11.71 -34.31
CA ILE A 4 10.62 12.70 -34.10
C ILE A 4 11.22 12.42 -32.72
N GLU A 5 12.38 11.77 -32.74
CA GLU A 5 13.25 11.52 -31.60
C GLU A 5 13.89 12.86 -31.15
N GLY A 6 13.09 13.71 -30.50
CA GLY A 6 13.51 15.08 -30.20
C GLY A 6 12.75 15.80 -29.09
N SER A 7 11.62 15.26 -28.62
CA SER A 7 11.05 15.68 -27.34
C SER A 7 11.84 15.00 -26.22
N ARG A 8 12.92 15.65 -25.77
CA ARG A 8 13.48 15.39 -24.43
C ARG A 8 12.40 15.77 -23.42
N GLY A 9 11.49 14.83 -23.17
CA GLY A 9 10.36 15.02 -22.29
C GLY A 9 10.84 15.27 -20.86
N ILE A 10 9.99 15.96 -20.11
CA ILE A 10 10.06 16.23 -18.67
C ILE A 10 10.36 14.97 -17.81
N TYR A 11 10.29 13.78 -18.42
CA TYR A 11 10.54 12.46 -17.83
C TYR A 11 12.01 12.01 -17.82
N GLN A 12 12.91 12.65 -18.57
CA GLN A 12 14.32 12.23 -18.62
C GLN A 12 15.07 12.38 -17.28
N PRO A 13 14.83 13.43 -16.46
CA PRO A 13 15.36 13.51 -15.09
C PRO A 13 14.81 12.41 -14.17
N ILE A 14 13.55 12.02 -14.36
CA ILE A 14 12.87 11.03 -13.51
C ILE A 14 13.43 9.61 -13.74
N ARG A 15 13.82 9.28 -14.98
CA ARG A 15 14.45 7.97 -15.28
C ARG A 15 15.74 7.73 -14.50
N VAL A 16 16.57 8.75 -14.33
CA VAL A 16 17.84 8.66 -13.58
C VAL A 16 17.59 8.28 -12.12
N LEU A 17 16.46 8.72 -11.54
CA LEU A 17 16.09 8.41 -10.16
C LEU A 17 15.71 6.92 -9.97
N PHE A 18 15.18 6.27 -11.01
CA PHE A 18 14.74 4.87 -10.97
C PHE A 18 15.85 3.85 -11.24
N GLU A 19 16.98 4.28 -11.80
CA GLU A 19 18.15 3.44 -12.07
C GLU A 19 19.14 3.48 -10.90
N THR A 20 18.63 3.66 -9.68
CA THR A 20 19.44 3.71 -8.46
C THR A 20 19.18 2.48 -7.57
N PRO A 21 20.22 1.92 -6.92
CA PRO A 21 20.05 0.82 -5.97
C PRO A 21 19.11 1.19 -4.79
N ILE A 22 19.04 2.47 -4.44
CA ILE A 22 18.22 2.96 -3.33
C ILE A 22 16.73 2.86 -3.69
N TYR A 23 16.36 3.18 -4.93
CA TYR A 23 14.99 2.99 -5.42
C TYR A 23 14.58 1.51 -5.35
N GLU A 24 15.41 0.60 -5.88
CA GLU A 24 15.11 -0.84 -5.86
C GLU A 24 14.97 -1.37 -4.43
N GLN A 25 15.85 -0.96 -3.51
CA GLN A 25 15.76 -1.34 -2.10
C GLN A 25 14.46 -0.86 -1.44
N ALA A 26 13.99 0.35 -1.77
CA ALA A 26 12.73 0.87 -1.23
C ALA A 26 11.52 0.08 -1.78
N VAL A 27 11.52 -0.23 -3.07
CA VAL A 27 10.48 -1.05 -3.72
C VAL A 27 10.45 -2.46 -3.14
N ASP A 28 11.60 -3.12 -3.03
CA ASP A 28 11.72 -4.49 -2.50
C ASP A 28 11.35 -4.55 -1.03
N GLY A 29 11.73 -3.53 -0.26
CA GLY A 29 11.32 -3.37 1.13
C GLY A 29 9.81 -3.25 1.26
N CYS A 30 9.15 -2.43 0.43
CA CYS A 30 7.71 -2.25 0.46
C CYS A 30 6.97 -3.55 0.05
N TRP A 31 7.39 -4.15 -1.06
CA TRP A 31 6.83 -5.37 -1.67
C TRP A 31 7.47 -6.67 -1.17
N TYR A 32 7.87 -6.71 0.09
CA TYR A 32 8.35 -7.95 0.69
C TYR A 32 7.22 -8.98 0.77
N ILE A 33 7.40 -10.13 0.11
CA ILE A 33 6.36 -11.15 -0.07
C ILE A 33 5.73 -11.64 1.23
N CYS A 34 6.53 -11.85 2.29
CA CYS A 34 5.99 -12.34 3.57
C CYS A 34 5.13 -11.27 4.24
N SER A 35 5.53 -10.00 4.15
CA SER A 35 4.71 -8.88 4.64
C SER A 35 3.42 -8.75 3.83
N TYR A 36 3.49 -8.90 2.51
CA TYR A 36 2.32 -8.85 1.64
C TYR A 36 1.30 -9.94 1.96
N LYS A 37 1.74 -11.20 2.04
CA LYS A 37 0.88 -12.33 2.40
C LYS A 37 0.29 -12.19 3.80
N PHE A 38 1.09 -11.71 4.76
CA PHE A 38 0.61 -11.45 6.12
C PHE A 38 -0.47 -10.36 6.13
N GLN A 39 -0.26 -9.24 5.44
CA GLN A 39 -1.23 -8.15 5.35
C GLN A 39 -2.52 -8.60 4.63
N THR A 40 -2.41 -9.44 3.59
CA THR A 40 -3.57 -10.05 2.93
C THR A 40 -4.36 -10.94 3.88
N ALA A 41 -3.68 -11.78 4.68
CA ALA A 41 -4.34 -12.60 5.68
C ALA A 41 -5.03 -11.78 6.79
N MET A 42 -4.36 -10.72 7.24
CA MET A 42 -4.92 -9.80 8.24
C MET A 42 -6.13 -9.05 7.70
N MET A 43 -6.08 -8.57 6.46
CA MET A 43 -7.21 -7.92 5.79
C MET A 43 -8.40 -8.89 5.66
N PHE A 44 -8.15 -10.12 5.20
CA PHE A 44 -9.18 -11.16 5.12
C PHE A 44 -9.86 -11.41 6.48
N GLU A 45 -9.08 -11.60 7.55
CA GLU A 45 -9.64 -11.82 8.89
C GLU A 45 -10.39 -10.59 9.44
N LEU A 46 -9.92 -9.37 9.18
CA LEU A 46 -10.61 -8.14 9.56
C LEU A 46 -11.96 -8.00 8.84
N LEU A 47 -12.00 -8.28 7.54
CA LEU A 47 -13.24 -8.27 6.76
C LEU A 47 -14.20 -9.36 7.23
N ARG A 48 -13.70 -10.56 7.57
CA ARG A 48 -14.50 -11.62 8.18
C ARG A 48 -15.12 -11.17 9.51
N LEU A 49 -14.33 -10.52 10.38
CA LEU A 49 -14.84 -9.95 11.64
C LEU A 49 -15.93 -8.88 11.40
N GLN A 50 -15.83 -8.11 10.31
CA GLN A 50 -16.85 -7.15 9.90
C GLN A 50 -18.14 -7.83 9.43
N GLN A 51 -18.04 -8.90 8.63
CA GLN A 51 -19.20 -9.71 8.23
C GLN A 51 -19.89 -10.36 9.43
N GLU A 52 -19.13 -10.80 10.43
CA GLU A 52 -19.64 -11.37 11.69
C GLU A 52 -20.19 -10.32 12.68
N HIS A 53 -20.32 -9.06 12.28
CA HIS A 53 -20.76 -7.93 13.11
C HIS A 53 -19.88 -7.69 14.35
N GLN A 54 -18.66 -8.21 14.35
CA GLN A 54 -17.62 -7.88 15.32
C GLN A 54 -16.86 -6.61 14.91
N LEU A 55 -17.13 -6.00 13.77
CA LEU A 55 -16.72 -4.63 13.48
C LEU A 55 -17.94 -3.86 12.99
N THR A 56 -18.01 -2.58 13.36
CA THR A 56 -19.13 -1.74 12.92
C THR A 56 -19.09 -1.62 11.40
N ALA A 57 -20.23 -1.77 10.73
CA ALA A 57 -20.33 -1.59 9.28
C ALA A 57 -19.93 -0.18 8.78
N ALA A 58 -19.80 0.79 9.69
CA ALA A 58 -19.29 2.13 9.41
C ALA A 58 -17.77 2.19 9.18
N VAL A 59 -17.04 1.09 9.43
CA VAL A 59 -15.61 0.96 9.10
C VAL A 59 -15.49 0.66 7.61
N THR A 60 -14.77 1.50 6.87
CA THR A 60 -14.53 1.28 5.43
C THR A 60 -13.29 0.42 5.19
N ASP A 61 -13.11 -0.07 3.96
CA ASP A 61 -11.90 -0.79 3.58
C ASP A 61 -10.64 0.10 3.72
N GLU A 62 -10.78 1.40 3.45
CA GLU A 62 -9.72 2.39 3.65
C GLU A 62 -9.35 2.51 5.12
N ASP A 63 -10.32 2.51 6.04
CA ASP A 63 -10.05 2.53 7.49
C ASP A 63 -9.24 1.30 7.93
N LEU A 64 -9.55 0.12 7.37
CA LEU A 64 -8.80 -1.11 7.61
C LEU A 64 -7.39 -1.04 7.02
N CYS A 65 -7.25 -0.48 5.81
CA CYS A 65 -5.95 -0.27 5.18
C CYS A 65 -5.06 0.68 6.01
N GLU A 66 -5.60 1.82 6.45
CA GLU A 66 -4.89 2.77 7.31
C GLU A 66 -4.41 2.08 8.60
N LEU A 67 -5.29 1.32 9.26
CA LEU A 67 -4.93 0.55 10.45
C LEU A 67 -3.78 -0.44 10.18
N LEU A 68 -3.83 -1.21 9.08
CA LEU A 68 -2.75 -2.13 8.72
C LEU A 68 -1.44 -1.40 8.45
N VAL A 69 -1.49 -0.23 7.80
CA VAL A 69 -0.30 0.59 7.53
C VAL A 69 0.28 1.12 8.84
N GLU A 70 -0.54 1.65 9.75
CA GLU A 70 -0.12 2.14 11.07
C GLU A 70 0.58 1.05 11.89
N GLU A 71 -0.01 -0.13 11.95
CA GLU A 71 0.57 -1.26 12.67
C GLU A 71 1.86 -1.76 12.01
N THR A 72 1.92 -1.73 10.68
CA THR A 72 3.12 -2.14 9.94
C THR A 72 4.30 -1.18 10.20
N ARG A 73 4.04 0.12 10.42
CA ARG A 73 5.08 1.10 10.81
C ARG A 73 5.75 0.75 12.13
N GLN A 74 5.03 0.10 13.05
CA GLN A 74 5.57 -0.33 14.35
C GLN A 74 6.50 -1.55 14.23
N THR A 75 6.58 -2.20 13.06
CA THR A 75 7.44 -3.36 12.88
C THR A 75 8.92 -2.95 12.75
N MET A 76 9.81 -3.75 13.34
CA MET A 76 11.26 -3.55 13.27
C MET A 76 11.78 -3.39 11.83
N ARG A 77 11.14 -4.05 10.85
CA ARG A 77 11.51 -3.94 9.44
C ARG A 77 11.27 -2.52 8.90
N VAL A 78 10.13 -1.90 9.22
CA VAL A 78 9.83 -0.54 8.77
C VAL A 78 10.66 0.47 9.54
N GLN A 79 10.81 0.30 10.86
CA GLN A 79 11.69 1.16 11.67
C GLN A 79 13.14 1.14 11.18
N LEU A 80 13.67 -0.04 10.81
CA LEU A 80 15.01 -0.14 10.23
C LEU A 80 15.10 0.54 8.86
N TRP A 81 14.04 0.49 8.07
CA TRP A 81 13.98 1.22 6.81
C TRP A 81 13.94 2.73 7.03
N GLU A 82 13.09 3.23 7.94
CA GLU A 82 13.01 4.65 8.30
C GLU A 82 14.37 5.17 8.78
N TRP A 83 15.04 4.42 9.67
CA TRP A 83 16.40 4.73 10.13
C TRP A 83 17.42 4.80 8.99
N LYS A 84 17.35 3.88 8.01
CA LYS A 84 18.21 3.96 6.82
C LYS A 84 17.92 5.19 5.98
N VAL A 85 16.65 5.58 5.87
CA VAL A 85 16.24 6.77 5.11
C VAL A 85 16.80 8.04 5.72
N GLU A 86 16.80 8.16 7.04
CA GLU A 86 17.41 9.28 7.77
C GLU A 86 18.92 9.42 7.52
N GLY A 87 19.60 8.34 7.13
CA GLY A 87 21.02 8.34 6.79
C GLY A 87 21.35 8.86 5.38
N PHE A 88 20.37 9.14 4.53
CA PHE A 88 20.59 9.72 3.21
C PHE A 88 20.57 11.26 3.24
N ASP A 89 21.18 11.86 2.20
CA ASP A 89 21.15 13.31 1.97
C ASP A 89 19.73 13.86 1.97
N GLU A 90 19.55 15.06 2.52
CA GLU A 90 18.23 15.71 2.68
C GLU A 90 17.49 15.87 1.35
N ASP A 91 18.20 15.99 0.22
CA ASP A 91 17.63 16.09 -1.12
C ASP A 91 17.08 14.75 -1.65
N VAL A 92 17.57 13.62 -1.10
CA VAL A 92 17.19 12.26 -1.53
C VAL A 92 16.04 11.70 -0.68
N GLN A 93 15.97 12.07 0.60
CA GLN A 93 14.94 11.56 1.52
C GLN A 93 13.50 11.77 1.01
N PRO A 94 13.11 12.94 0.48
CA PRO A 94 11.74 13.17 0.00
C PRO A 94 11.36 12.20 -1.11
N PHE A 95 12.27 11.94 -2.05
CA PHE A 95 12.04 11.01 -3.13
C PHE A 95 11.85 9.57 -2.62
N ILE A 96 12.69 9.12 -1.68
CA ILE A 96 12.57 7.76 -1.13
C ILE A 96 11.29 7.59 -0.29
N LYS A 97 10.89 8.63 0.45
CA LYS A 97 9.61 8.66 1.17
C LYS A 97 8.42 8.61 0.19
N LEU A 98 8.48 9.34 -0.93
CA LEU A 98 7.49 9.26 -2.00
C LEU A 98 7.38 7.85 -2.58
N VAL A 99 8.51 7.23 -2.93
CA VAL A 99 8.56 5.85 -3.44
C VAL A 99 7.86 4.91 -2.49
N TRP A 100 8.19 4.98 -1.20
CA TRP A 100 7.58 4.12 -0.18
C TRP A 100 6.08 4.36 -0.05
N HIS A 101 5.65 5.62 -0.04
CA HIS A 101 4.24 5.99 0.12
C HIS A 101 3.38 5.48 -1.05
N VAL A 102 3.81 5.78 -2.29
CA VAL A 102 3.13 5.34 -3.52
C VAL A 102 3.01 3.82 -3.59
N ASN A 103 4.10 3.10 -3.29
CA ASN A 103 4.08 1.65 -3.30
C ASN A 103 3.22 1.07 -2.17
N THR A 104 3.22 1.69 -0.99
CA THR A 104 2.36 1.25 0.13
C THR A 104 0.88 1.43 -0.22
N SER A 105 0.52 2.55 -0.86
CA SER A 105 -0.84 2.81 -1.33
C SER A 105 -1.32 1.71 -2.29
N MET A 106 -0.56 1.47 -3.38
CA MET A 106 -0.91 0.42 -4.34
C MET A 106 -0.95 -0.97 -3.73
N LYS A 107 -0.03 -1.26 -2.80
CA LYS A 107 0.02 -2.52 -2.07
C LYS A 107 -1.23 -2.76 -1.23
N MET A 108 -1.77 -1.73 -0.57
CA MET A 108 -2.99 -1.87 0.23
C MET A 108 -4.23 -2.10 -0.65
N SER A 109 -4.27 -1.48 -1.83
CA SER A 109 -5.30 -1.76 -2.83
C SER A 109 -5.23 -3.21 -3.33
N ASP A 110 -4.03 -3.72 -3.62
CA ASP A 110 -3.80 -5.13 -3.99
C ASP A 110 -4.23 -6.09 -2.86
N VAL A 111 -3.80 -5.81 -1.62
CA VAL A 111 -4.16 -6.57 -0.41
C VAL A 111 -5.67 -6.67 -0.23
N THR A 112 -6.38 -5.56 -0.43
CA THR A 112 -7.84 -5.51 -0.32
C THR A 112 -8.51 -6.29 -1.44
N ALA A 113 -8.05 -6.11 -2.67
CA ALA A 113 -8.59 -6.79 -3.85
C ALA A 113 -8.39 -8.31 -3.77
N GLU A 114 -7.27 -8.79 -3.22
CA GLU A 114 -7.01 -10.21 -3.03
C GLU A 114 -7.73 -10.81 -1.81
N ALA A 115 -7.95 -10.03 -0.75
CA ALA A 115 -8.62 -10.52 0.46
C ALA A 115 -10.13 -10.70 0.29
N LYS A 116 -10.80 -9.82 -0.49
CA LYS A 116 -12.26 -9.82 -0.65
C LYS A 116 -12.82 -11.13 -1.23
N PRO A 117 -12.32 -11.66 -2.38
CA PRO A 117 -12.85 -12.89 -2.96
C PRO A 117 -12.76 -14.10 -2.04
N LEU A 118 -11.77 -14.13 -1.14
CA LEU A 118 -11.59 -15.23 -0.19
C LEU A 118 -12.74 -15.36 0.82
N LEU A 119 -13.52 -14.29 1.04
CA LEU A 119 -14.73 -14.34 1.87
C LEU A 119 -15.86 -15.11 1.19
N ASP A 120 -15.98 -14.94 -0.13
CA ASP A 120 -17.01 -15.61 -0.95
C ASP A 120 -16.64 -17.07 -1.23
N PHE A 121 -15.33 -17.39 -1.28
CA PHE A 121 -14.81 -18.72 -1.54
C PHE A 121 -13.89 -19.22 -0.40
N PRO A 122 -14.46 -19.70 0.74
CA PRO A 122 -13.67 -20.17 1.89
C PRO A 122 -12.76 -21.37 1.60
N GLU A 123 -13.03 -22.12 0.53
CA GLU A 123 -12.25 -23.25 0.05
C GLU A 123 -10.89 -22.83 -0.51
N ASP A 124 -10.82 -21.63 -1.11
CA ASP A 124 -9.61 -21.07 -1.71
C ASP A 124 -8.70 -20.37 -0.70
N VAL A 125 -9.14 -20.24 0.56
CA VAL A 125 -8.37 -19.60 1.63
C VAL A 125 -7.10 -20.41 1.90
N PRO A 126 -5.90 -19.81 1.73
CA PRO A 126 -4.64 -20.49 2.00
C PRO A 126 -4.56 -20.99 3.44
N LEU A 127 -4.05 -22.21 3.65
CA LEU A 127 -3.89 -22.79 4.99
C LEU A 127 -3.11 -21.90 5.97
N GLN A 128 -2.13 -21.15 5.44
CA GLN A 128 -1.32 -20.22 6.23
C GLN A 128 -2.13 -19.07 6.84
N PHE A 129 -3.30 -18.73 6.30
CA PHE A 129 -4.17 -17.66 6.81
C PHE A 129 -4.97 -18.12 8.03
N ARG A 130 -5.23 -19.43 8.15
CA ARG A 130 -5.92 -20.05 9.29
C ARG A 130 -5.04 -20.18 10.55
N ASN A 131 -3.95 -19.43 10.61
CA ASN A 131 -3.05 -19.45 11.75
C ASN A 131 -3.71 -18.72 12.94
N PRO A 132 -3.81 -19.35 14.13
CA PRO A 132 -4.40 -18.71 15.31
C PRO A 132 -3.76 -17.36 15.68
N LYS A 133 -2.48 -17.17 15.36
CA LYS A 133 -1.79 -15.89 15.58
C LYS A 133 -2.42 -14.78 14.73
N ILE A 134 -2.72 -15.03 13.45
CA ILE A 134 -3.33 -14.03 12.56
C ILE A 134 -4.71 -13.66 13.09
N VAL A 135 -5.53 -14.64 13.47
CA VAL A 135 -6.85 -14.40 14.08
C VAL A 135 -6.73 -13.56 15.35
N SER A 136 -5.80 -13.90 16.24
CA SER A 136 -5.60 -13.17 17.50
C SER A 136 -5.14 -11.72 17.29
N GLU A 137 -4.27 -11.50 16.29
CA GLU A 137 -3.78 -10.18 15.92
C GLU A 137 -4.90 -9.35 15.26
N ALA A 138 -5.70 -9.94 14.38
CA ALA A 138 -6.85 -9.28 13.77
C ALA A 138 -7.87 -8.84 14.83
N GLN A 139 -8.14 -9.68 15.84
CA GLN A 139 -8.98 -9.30 16.98
C GLN A 139 -8.35 -8.18 17.83
N ARG A 140 -7.02 -8.14 17.96
CA ARG A 140 -6.33 -7.03 18.63
C ARG A 140 -6.49 -5.72 17.86
N TYR A 141 -6.31 -5.76 16.53
CA TYR A 141 -6.46 -4.60 15.65
C TYR A 141 -7.90 -4.09 15.66
N ALA A 142 -8.87 -5.01 15.54
CA ALA A 142 -10.28 -4.69 15.63
C ALA A 142 -10.64 -3.99 16.96
N ARG A 143 -10.10 -4.46 18.09
CA ARG A 143 -10.28 -3.78 19.39
C ARG A 143 -9.68 -2.38 19.41
N ARG A 144 -8.45 -2.21 18.91
CA ARG A 144 -7.80 -0.89 18.81
C ARG A 144 -8.62 0.08 17.97
N LEU A 145 -9.13 -0.37 16.83
CA LEU A 145 -9.97 0.45 15.95
C LEU A 145 -11.28 0.88 16.63
N ARG A 146 -11.95 -0.04 17.33
CA ARG A 146 -13.14 0.29 18.13
C ARG A 146 -12.82 1.33 19.22
N GLU A 147 -11.71 1.17 19.92
CA GLU A 147 -11.27 2.11 20.96
C GLU A 147 -10.96 3.50 20.38
N GLN A 148 -10.30 3.58 19.22
CA GLN A 148 -10.04 4.84 18.53
C GLN A 148 -11.35 5.55 18.17
N ARG A 149 -12.32 4.81 17.58
CA ARG A 149 -13.63 5.35 17.19
C ARG A 149 -14.51 5.76 18.37
N GLN A 150 -14.34 5.13 19.54
CA GLN A 150 -15.03 5.53 20.77
C GLN A 150 -14.45 6.80 21.38
N LYS A 151 -13.12 6.97 21.32
CA LYS A 151 -12.42 8.14 21.86
C LYS A 151 -12.58 9.37 20.97
N GLN A 152 -12.65 9.17 19.66
CA GLN A 152 -12.82 10.23 18.68
C GLN A 152 -13.85 9.80 17.62
N PRO A 153 -14.98 10.51 17.50
CA PRO A 153 -15.89 10.26 16.38
C PRO A 153 -15.15 10.56 15.06
N PRO A 154 -15.43 9.80 13.98
CA PRO A 154 -14.75 9.97 12.71
C PRO A 154 -14.92 11.41 12.21
N GLN A 155 -13.83 12.15 12.18
CA GLN A 155 -13.78 13.43 11.52
C GLN A 155 -13.40 13.21 10.05
N PRO A 156 -14.07 13.88 9.10
CA PRO A 156 -13.65 13.80 7.72
C PRO A 156 -12.22 14.32 7.62
N LYS A 157 -11.30 13.45 7.21
CA LYS A 157 -9.90 13.78 6.97
C LYS A 157 -9.85 14.73 5.77
N VAL A 158 -9.72 16.03 6.05
CA VAL A 158 -9.53 17.03 5.00
C VAL A 158 -8.09 16.91 4.52
N MET A 159 -7.91 16.34 3.33
CA MET A 159 -6.60 16.17 2.73
C MET A 159 -6.12 17.46 2.08
N GLY A 160 -4.85 17.77 2.28
CA GLY A 160 -4.16 18.81 1.51
C GLY A 160 -3.94 18.41 0.05
N PRO A 161 -3.67 19.36 -0.86
CA PRO A 161 -3.42 19.06 -2.27
C PRO A 161 -2.37 17.96 -2.51
N GLY A 162 -1.24 18.00 -1.80
CA GLY A 162 -0.19 16.97 -1.91
C GLY A 162 -0.64 15.58 -1.43
N GLU A 163 -1.41 15.51 -0.35
CA GLU A 163 -1.95 14.25 0.17
C GLU A 163 -2.93 13.61 -0.82
N VAL A 164 -3.75 14.44 -1.48
CA VAL A 164 -4.64 13.98 -2.56
C VAL A 164 -3.84 13.39 -3.72
N VAL A 165 -2.74 14.03 -4.12
CA VAL A 165 -1.88 13.53 -5.20
C VAL A 165 -1.29 12.17 -4.84
N LEU A 166 -0.72 12.07 -3.64
CA LEU A 166 -0.12 10.85 -3.10
C LEU A 166 -1.10 9.68 -3.00
N GLU A 167 -2.35 9.96 -2.65
CA GLU A 167 -3.36 8.92 -2.49
C GLU A 167 -4.05 8.53 -3.82
N VAL A 168 -4.43 9.52 -4.62
CA VAL A 168 -5.32 9.32 -5.78
C VAL A 168 -4.55 8.89 -7.02
N VAL A 169 -3.40 9.50 -7.32
CA VAL A 169 -2.67 9.21 -8.57
C VAL A 169 -2.30 7.72 -8.69
N PRO A 170 -1.73 7.06 -7.66
CA PRO A 170 -1.40 5.64 -7.74
C PRO A 170 -2.63 4.76 -7.94
N LYS A 171 -3.73 5.03 -7.21
CA LYS A 171 -4.99 4.26 -7.29
C LYS A 171 -5.63 4.38 -8.68
N VAL A 172 -5.64 5.58 -9.27
CA VAL A 172 -6.16 5.80 -10.62
C VAL A 172 -5.36 4.99 -11.65
N LEU A 173 -4.03 5.03 -11.58
CA LEU A 173 -3.17 4.27 -12.48
C LEU A 173 -3.37 2.76 -12.32
N GLN A 174 -3.51 2.28 -11.09
CA GLN A 174 -3.81 0.89 -10.79
C GLN A 174 -5.19 0.47 -11.32
N GLY A 175 -6.19 1.36 -11.27
CA GLY A 175 -7.52 1.11 -11.83
C GLY A 175 -7.55 0.96 -13.36
N PHE A 176 -6.58 1.54 -14.06
CA PHE A 176 -6.41 1.35 -15.50
C PHE A 176 -5.56 0.12 -15.86
N TRP A 177 -5.00 -0.56 -14.87
CA TRP A 177 -4.18 -1.75 -15.08
C TRP A 177 -5.04 -3.01 -15.04
N GLU A 178 -4.98 -3.81 -16.10
CA GLU A 178 -5.63 -5.13 -16.10
C GLU A 178 -4.86 -6.07 -15.16
N PHE A 179 -5.53 -6.54 -14.11
CA PHE A 179 -4.99 -7.55 -13.21
C PHE A 179 -4.66 -8.84 -14.00
N PRO A 180 -3.40 -9.32 -13.96
CA PRO A 180 -3.07 -10.60 -14.55
C PRO A 180 -3.91 -11.71 -13.88
N LYS A 181 -4.50 -12.60 -14.67
CA LYS A 181 -5.49 -13.59 -14.18
C LYS A 181 -4.92 -14.66 -13.24
N ASP A 182 -3.59 -14.76 -13.12
CA ASP A 182 -2.89 -15.84 -12.40
C ASP A 182 -1.94 -15.33 -11.29
N THR A 183 -2.16 -14.12 -10.75
CA THR A 183 -1.24 -13.50 -9.77
C THR A 183 -1.75 -13.50 -8.34
N ALA A 184 -2.52 -14.51 -7.94
CA ALA A 184 -2.97 -14.64 -6.55
C ALA A 184 -1.76 -14.63 -5.59
N LEU A 185 -1.75 -13.72 -4.62
CA LEU A 185 -0.70 -13.55 -3.62
C LEU A 185 0.67 -13.26 -4.22
N ASN A 186 0.71 -12.59 -5.39
CA ASN A 186 1.94 -12.33 -6.15
C ASN A 186 2.16 -10.85 -6.51
N MET A 187 1.56 -9.92 -5.76
CA MET A 187 1.89 -8.49 -5.81
C MET A 187 1.80 -7.88 -7.23
N PRO A 188 0.66 -8.02 -7.92
CA PRO A 188 0.53 -7.66 -9.33
C PRO A 188 0.91 -6.21 -9.63
N SER A 189 0.62 -5.28 -8.71
CA SER A 189 0.90 -3.86 -8.91
C SER A 189 2.35 -3.46 -8.67
N ARG A 190 3.23 -4.39 -8.23
CA ARG A 190 4.68 -4.12 -8.13
C ARG A 190 5.27 -3.68 -9.46
N GLY A 191 4.79 -4.25 -10.58
CA GLY A 191 5.23 -3.88 -11.94
C GLY A 191 4.90 -2.43 -12.32
N LEU A 192 3.92 -1.82 -11.67
CA LEU A 192 3.51 -0.43 -11.90
C LEU A 192 4.38 0.60 -11.18
N SER A 193 5.27 0.15 -10.27
CA SER A 193 6.00 1.03 -9.34
C SER A 193 6.67 2.23 -10.02
N LYS A 194 7.40 2.01 -11.12
CA LYS A 194 8.11 3.10 -11.83
C LYS A 194 7.15 4.11 -12.43
N ILE A 195 6.07 3.66 -13.05
CA ILE A 195 5.07 4.52 -13.69
C ILE A 195 4.31 5.29 -12.61
N ALA A 196 3.84 4.62 -11.56
CA ALA A 196 3.08 5.24 -10.48
C ALA A 196 3.90 6.28 -9.73
N VAL A 197 5.14 5.97 -9.34
CA VAL A 197 6.02 6.93 -8.68
C VAL A 197 6.33 8.11 -9.61
N GLY A 198 6.65 7.85 -10.88
CA GLY A 198 7.00 8.89 -11.84
C GLY A 198 5.85 9.85 -12.13
N ALA A 199 4.64 9.31 -12.30
CA ALA A 199 3.43 10.11 -12.49
C ALA A 199 3.11 10.93 -11.24
N THR A 200 3.19 10.33 -10.05
CA THR A 200 2.93 11.03 -8.78
C THR A 200 3.93 12.17 -8.58
N LYS A 201 5.23 11.92 -8.80
CA LYS A 201 6.27 12.95 -8.72
C LYS A 201 6.02 14.10 -9.70
N ALA A 202 5.65 13.76 -10.94
CA ALA A 202 5.40 14.77 -11.98
C ALA A 202 4.19 15.66 -11.66
N VAL A 203 3.23 15.17 -10.88
CA VAL A 203 2.08 15.96 -10.41
C VAL A 203 2.44 16.77 -9.15
N GLU A 204 3.27 16.24 -8.25
CA GLU A 204 3.75 17.01 -7.08
C GLU A 204 4.65 18.20 -7.46
N ASP A 205 5.38 18.11 -8.58
CA ASP A 205 6.31 19.16 -9.04
C ASP A 205 5.63 20.32 -9.77
N GLN A 206 4.30 20.28 -9.97
CA GLN A 206 3.51 21.32 -10.65
C GLN A 206 2.77 22.21 -9.66
#